data_AF-A0A645JM35-F1
#
_entry.id   AF-A0A645JM35-F1
#
_cell.length_a   1.000
_cell.length_b   1.000
_cell.length_c   1.000
_cell.angle_alpha   90.00
_cell.angle_beta   90.00
_cell.angle_gamma   90.00
#
_symmetry.space_group_name_H-M   'P 1'
#
loop_
_entity.id
_entity.type
_entity.pdbx_description
1 polymer ?
#
loop_
_entity_poly.entity_id
_entity_poly.type
_entity_poly.pdbx_seq_one_letter_code
_entity_poly.pdbx_strand_id
1 'polypeptide(L)' 'MVHGNSPEEVKQDAEGLQTMRNIGVNMAWMLKNIEAGKNSGVSLPEVERTHRTNFIR' A
#
# COMPACT_ATOMS: atom_id res chain seq x y z
N MET A 1 10.59 -0.46 4.87
CA MET A 1 11.37 0.77 5.11
C MET A 1 12.75 0.53 4.52
N VAL A 2 13.34 1.50 3.84
CA VAL A 2 14.72 1.40 3.33
C VAL A 2 15.62 2.29 4.16
N HIS A 3 16.87 1.88 4.35
CA HIS A 3 17.87 2.61 5.10
C HIS A 3 19.00 3.12 4.19
N GLY A 4 19.49 4.33 4.46
CA GLY A 4 20.56 4.99 3.72
C GLY A 4 20.30 6.49 3.60
N ASN A 5 21.34 7.30 3.79
CA ASN A 5 21.25 8.76 3.67
C ASN A 5 21.55 9.24 2.24
N SER A 6 22.14 8.36 1.41
CA SER A 6 22.38 8.58 -0.02
C SER A 6 21.76 7.45 -0.86
N PRO A 7 21.46 7.69 -2.16
CA PRO A 7 20.97 6.65 -3.06
C PRO A 7 21.90 5.43 -3.15
N GLU A 8 23.20 5.65 -3.04
CA GLU A 8 24.24 4.62 -3.06
C GLU A 8 24.14 3.72 -1.81
N GLU A 9 23.93 4.31 -0.63
CA GLU A 9 23.69 3.57 0.61
C GLU A 9 22.36 2.79 0.57
N VAL A 10 21.29 3.40 0.03
CA VAL A 10 19.99 2.72 -0.13
C VAL A 10 20.10 1.51 -1.05
N LYS A 11 20.97 1.54 -2.07
CA LYS A 11 21.23 0.39 -2.93
C LYS A 11 21.89 -0.78 -2.21
N GLN A 12 22.59 -0.50 -1.11
CA GLN A 12 23.22 -1.53 -0.27
C GLN A 12 22.21 -2.19 0.68
N ASP A 13 21.09 -1.53 1.00
CA ASP A 13 19.96 -2.11 1.74
C ASP A 13 19.15 -3.07 0.85
N ALA A 14 19.71 -4.25 0.60
CA ALA A 14 19.12 -5.26 -0.26
C ALA A 14 17.75 -5.76 0.24
N GLU A 15 17.60 -5.90 1.57
CA GLU A 15 16.35 -6.33 2.23
C GLU A 15 15.27 -5.25 2.13
N GLY A 16 15.62 -3.99 2.42
CA GLY A 16 14.71 -2.86 2.26
C GLY A 16 14.22 -2.74 0.82
N LEU A 17 15.12 -2.86 -0.16
CA LEU A 17 14.76 -2.84 -1.57
C LEU A 17 13.87 -4.03 -1.98
N GLN A 18 14.11 -5.24 -1.43
CA GLN A 18 13.22 -6.38 -1.63
C GLN A 18 11.82 -6.10 -1.09
N THR A 19 11.74 -5.53 0.11
CA THR A 19 10.47 -5.14 0.73
C THR A 19 9.72 -4.14 -0.14
N MET A 20 10.39 -3.12 -0.69
CA MET A 20 9.77 -2.13 -1.56
C MET A 20 9.26 -2.74 -2.87
N ARG A 21 10.01 -3.67 -3.48
CA ARG A 21 9.55 -4.41 -4.67
C ARG A 21 8.30 -5.22 -4.36
N ASN A 22 8.28 -5.95 -3.25
CA ASN A 22 7.14 -6.75 -2.85
C ASN A 22 5.90 -5.89 -2.61
N ILE A 23 6.04 -4.76 -1.92
CA ILE A 23 4.95 -3.79 -1.73
C ILE A 23 4.42 -3.32 -3.09
N GLY A 24 5.30 -2.94 -4.02
CA GLY A 24 4.92 -2.48 -5.36
C GLY A 24 4.15 -3.53 -6.16
N VAL A 25 4.65 -4.78 -6.18
CA VAL A 25 3.98 -5.91 -6.85
C VAL A 25 2.62 -6.20 -6.21
N ASN A 26 2.54 -6.22 -4.88
CA ASN A 26 1.29 -6.48 -4.17
C ASN A 26 0.26 -5.38 -4.45
N MET A 27 0.66 -4.11 -4.44
CA MET A 27 -0.23 -3.00 -4.78
C MET A 27 -0.72 -3.08 -6.23
N ALA A 28 0.16 -3.37 -7.18
CA ALA A 28 -0.23 -3.56 -8.58
C ALA A 28 -1.23 -4.72 -8.75
N TRP A 29 -1.02 -5.83 -8.02
CA TRP A 29 -1.95 -6.94 -8.00
C TRP A 29 -3.30 -6.54 -7.40
N MET A 30 -3.33 -5.84 -6.26
CA MET A 30 -4.57 -5.37 -5.64
C MET A 30 -5.37 -4.44 -6.57
N LEU A 31 -4.71 -3.49 -7.24
CA LEU A 31 -5.36 -2.58 -8.18
C LEU A 31 -6.04 -3.32 -9.33
N LYS A 32 -5.36 -4.33 -9.90
CA LYS A 32 -5.94 -5.19 -10.95
C LYS A 32 -7.15 -5.97 -10.44
N ASN A 33 -7.11 -6.47 -9.21
CA ASN A 33 -8.24 -7.18 -8.62
C ASN A 33 -9.43 -6.24 -8.34
N ILE A 34 -9.18 -5.00 -7.91
CA ILE A 34 -10.24 -4.00 -7.73
C ILE A 34 -10.90 -3.68 -9.07
N GLU A 35 -10.11 -3.51 -10.14
CA GLU A 35 -10.63 -3.28 -11.49
C GLU A 35 -11.44 -4.49 -11.99
N ALA A 36 -10.91 -5.71 -11.85
CA ALA A 36 -11.61 -6.94 -12.19
C ALA A 36 -12.91 -7.11 -11.40
N GLY A 37 -12.90 -6.79 -10.10
CA GLY A 37 -14.08 -6.81 -9.24
C GLY A 37 -15.15 -5.83 -9.70
N LYS A 38 -14.76 -4.58 -10.03
CA LYS A 38 -15.67 -3.58 -10.61
C LYS A 38 -16.31 -4.08 -11.91
N ASN A 39 -15.52 -4.66 -12.81
CA ASN A 39 -16.00 -5.22 -14.08
C ASN A 39 -16.91 -6.45 -13.87
N SER A 40 -16.72 -7.18 -12.78
CA SER A 40 -17.54 -8.34 -12.39
C SER A 40 -18.80 -7.96 -11.61
N GLY A 41 -19.06 -6.65 -11.43
CA GLY A 41 -20.23 -6.16 -10.70
C GLY A 41 -20.11 -6.16 -9.17
N VAL A 42 -18.90 -6.32 -8.63
CA VAL A 42 -18.63 -6.17 -7.20
C VAL A 42 -18.67 -4.68 -6.85
N SER A 43 -19.72 -4.25 -6.15
CA SER A 43 -19.84 -2.89 -5.65
C SER A 43 -18.83 -2.63 -4.53
N LEU A 44 -18.27 -1.42 -4.50
CA LEU A 44 -17.49 -0.96 -3.35
C LEU A 44 -18.40 -0.95 -2.10
N PRO A 45 -17.92 -1.45 -0.96
CA PRO A 45 -18.66 -1.36 0.29
C PRO A 45 -18.83 0.11 0.69
N GLU A 46 -19.93 0.41 1.37
CA GLU A 46 -20.16 1.73 1.95
C GLU A 46 -19.16 1.99 3.07
N VAL A 47 -18.45 3.13 3.00
CA VAL A 47 -17.48 3.52 4.02
C VAL A 47 -18.19 4.33 5.09
N GLU A 48 -18.29 3.78 6.31
CA GLU A 48 -18.82 4.51 7.46
C GLU A 48 -17.85 5.64 7.85
N ARG A 49 -18.34 6.89 7.86
CA ARG A 49 -17.56 8.09 8.24
C ARG A 49 -18.17 8.88 9.39
N THR A 50 -19.19 8.30 10.02
CA THR A 50 -20.11 8.99 10.94
C THR A 50 -19.46 9.33 12.27
N HIS A 51 -18.53 8.49 12.73
CA HIS A 51 -17.92 8.61 14.05
C HIS A 51 -16.45 9.02 13.94
N ARG A 52 -16.06 10.06 14.68
CA ARG A 52 -14.65 10.37 14.94
C ARG A 52 -14.44 10.44 16.45
N THR A 53 -13.54 9.62 16.97
CA THR A 53 -13.17 9.63 18.39
C THR A 53 -11.79 10.24 18.53
N ASN A 54 -11.67 11.29 19.35
CA ASN A 54 -10.38 11.85 19.78
C ASN A 54 -10.20 11.59 21.28
N PHE A 55 -9.08 10.94 21.63
CA PHE A 55 -8.73 10.58 23.01
C PHE A 55 -7.93 11.66 23.74
N ILE A 56 -7.52 12.74 23.06
CA ILE A 56 -6.79 13.87 23.63
C ILE A 56 -7.61 15.14 23.36
N ARG A 57 -8.00 15.87 24.42
CA ARG A 57 -8.75 17.14 24.33
C ARG A 57 -7.85 18.33 24.54
#